data_AF-A0A959L4P5-F1
#
_entry.id   AF-A0A959L4P5-F1
#
_cell.length_a   1.000
_cell.length_b   1.000
_cell.length_c   1.000
_cell.angle_alpha   90.00
_cell.angle_beta   90.00
_cell.angle_gamma   90.00
#
_symmetry.space_group_name_H-M   'P 1'
#
loop_
_entity.id
_entity.type
_entity.pdbx_description
1 polymer ?
#
loop_
_entity_poly.entity_id
_entity_poly.type
_entity_poly.pdbx_seq_one_letter_code
_entity_poly.pdbx_strand_id
1 'polypeptide(L)'
;MKTYIYLIFCLLSISLSAQPVTYDFDTSGFVILKSPADTVMMGNNSIRFYKNFRVRGDIEKGYVQIGSGPNPNLVMVDGQLNQNVELWSNFNGSGALRLYNYDANGAELSSINLITNYNGTQDARIITDELEIRGGSDLAELFEINGSVNIEPGMLLSLDPGAAGKLRVTQSSYDPFIAGVVSGANGVKPGILMGQQGTIANGEELVTISGRTYVKCNAGNGVIKIGDLLTSSEIPGEAMKAGKKRKARGAIIGKAMSNLDQESGYVLVLVSLH
;
A
#
# COMPACT_ATOMS: atom_id res chain seq x y z
N MET A 1 73.12 -61.11 -11.39
CA MET A 1 72.19 -62.07 -10.78
C MET A 1 70.94 -61.31 -10.37
N LYS A 2 69.77 -61.66 -10.96
CA LYS A 2 68.43 -61.71 -10.32
C LYS A 2 67.86 -60.38 -9.74
N THR A 3 66.63 -59.91 -10.00
CA THR A 3 65.36 -60.52 -10.42
C THR A 3 64.37 -59.39 -10.76
N TYR A 4 63.55 -59.56 -11.80
CA TYR A 4 62.35 -58.75 -12.07
C TYR A 4 61.23 -59.13 -11.08
N ILE A 5 60.56 -58.15 -10.47
CA ILE A 5 59.25 -58.37 -9.83
C ILE A 5 58.27 -57.37 -10.44
N TYR A 6 57.38 -57.92 -11.27
CA TYR A 6 56.13 -57.32 -11.68
C TYR A 6 55.26 -57.07 -10.45
N LEU A 7 54.66 -55.89 -10.31
CA LEU A 7 53.47 -55.73 -9.49
C LEU A 7 52.33 -55.09 -10.30
N ILE A 8 51.22 -55.80 -10.23
CA ILE A 8 50.01 -55.77 -11.03
C ILE A 8 49.10 -54.59 -10.64
N PHE A 9 48.35 -54.10 -11.62
CA PHE A 9 47.27 -53.11 -11.54
C PHE A 9 46.31 -53.30 -10.36
N CYS A 10 45.92 -52.19 -9.73
CA CYS A 10 44.55 -52.01 -9.27
C CYS A 10 44.20 -50.50 -9.31
N LEU A 11 43.67 -50.05 -10.45
CA LEU A 11 42.98 -48.76 -10.55
C LEU A 11 41.61 -48.95 -9.89
N LEU A 12 41.50 -48.63 -8.60
CA LEU A 12 40.20 -48.41 -7.97
C LEU A 12 39.83 -46.94 -8.18
N SER A 13 39.10 -46.66 -9.26
CA SER A 13 38.39 -45.39 -9.41
C SER A 13 37.23 -45.38 -8.42
N ILE A 14 37.47 -44.88 -7.21
CA ILE A 14 36.41 -44.60 -6.25
C ILE A 14 35.76 -43.28 -6.67
N SER A 15 34.62 -43.39 -7.35
CA SER A 15 33.67 -42.28 -7.49
C SER A 15 33.00 -42.07 -6.12
N LEU A 16 33.57 -41.19 -5.29
CA LEU A 16 32.89 -40.72 -4.09
C LEU A 16 31.84 -39.69 -4.52
N SER A 17 30.58 -40.11 -4.62
CA SER A 17 29.48 -39.14 -4.71
C SER A 17 29.51 -38.31 -3.42
N ALA A 18 29.64 -36.99 -3.52
CA ALA A 18 29.51 -36.11 -2.38
C ALA A 18 28.15 -36.37 -1.72
N GLN A 19 28.18 -36.98 -0.54
CA GLN A 19 26.99 -37.10 0.30
C GLN A 19 26.70 -35.69 0.84
N PRO A 20 25.43 -35.25 0.88
CA PRO A 20 25.08 -34.01 1.54
C PRO A 20 25.53 -34.08 3.00
N VAL A 21 26.41 -33.15 3.40
CA VAL A 21 26.84 -33.04 4.79
C VAL A 21 25.78 -32.23 5.52
N THR A 22 24.98 -32.90 6.34
CA THR A 22 24.08 -32.27 7.29
C THR A 22 24.88 -31.91 8.54
N TYR A 23 24.88 -30.64 8.92
CA TYR A 23 25.48 -30.17 10.17
C TYR A 23 24.36 -29.95 11.20
N ASP A 24 24.30 -30.79 12.23
CA ASP A 24 23.44 -30.60 13.39
C ASP A 24 24.16 -29.73 14.43
N PHE A 25 23.54 -28.61 14.81
CA PHE A 25 24.12 -27.63 15.73
C PHE A 25 23.59 -27.83 17.16
N ASP A 26 24.45 -28.24 18.09
CA ASP A 26 24.16 -28.17 19.53
C ASP A 26 24.27 -26.71 20.01
N THR A 27 23.20 -26.19 20.61
CA THR A 27 23.03 -24.77 20.97
C THR A 27 23.65 -24.39 22.31
N SER A 28 24.44 -25.27 22.92
CA SER A 28 25.02 -25.07 24.25
C SER A 28 26.34 -24.26 24.30
N GLY A 29 26.87 -23.73 23.16
CA GLY A 29 28.12 -22.92 23.17
C GLY A 29 28.43 -22.08 21.91
N PHE A 30 29.56 -21.33 21.94
CA PHE A 30 30.08 -20.57 20.79
C PHE A 30 30.65 -21.50 19.72
N VAL A 31 30.19 -21.36 18.48
CA VAL A 31 30.66 -22.15 17.33
C VAL A 31 31.64 -21.34 16.48
N ILE A 32 32.85 -21.87 16.26
CA ILE A 32 33.85 -21.32 15.33
C ILE A 32 33.80 -22.13 14.03
N LEU A 33 33.45 -21.50 12.92
CA LEU A 33 33.56 -22.10 11.60
C LEU A 33 35.02 -22.01 11.12
N LYS A 34 35.73 -23.14 11.09
CA LYS A 34 37.06 -23.26 10.48
C LYS A 34 36.95 -24.06 9.18
N SER A 35 37.45 -23.50 8.09
CA SER A 35 37.64 -24.26 6.84
C SER A 35 38.87 -25.18 6.96
N PRO A 36 38.82 -26.42 6.40
CA PRO A 36 39.99 -27.29 6.27
C PRO A 36 41.17 -26.62 5.54
N ALA A 37 42.40 -27.08 5.80
CA ALA A 37 43.64 -26.50 5.28
C ALA A 37 43.71 -26.43 3.74
N ASP A 38 42.98 -27.31 3.06
CA ASP A 38 43.00 -27.47 1.60
C ASP A 38 41.74 -26.89 0.93
N THR A 39 40.98 -26.06 1.64
CA THR A 39 39.76 -25.45 1.11
C THR A 39 40.10 -24.39 0.07
N VAL A 40 39.88 -24.69 -1.21
CA VAL A 40 39.88 -23.68 -2.27
C VAL A 40 38.48 -23.06 -2.34
N MET A 41 38.32 -21.86 -1.76
CA MET A 41 37.10 -21.07 -1.94
C MET A 41 37.11 -20.44 -3.34
N MET A 42 36.23 -20.89 -4.24
CA MET A 42 36.03 -20.28 -5.55
C MET A 42 34.71 -19.46 -5.55
N GLY A 43 34.77 -18.18 -5.94
CA GLY A 43 33.62 -17.25 -5.98
C GLY A 43 33.39 -16.41 -4.70
N ASN A 44 32.29 -15.63 -4.69
CA ASN A 44 31.87 -14.80 -3.54
C ASN A 44 31.37 -15.67 -2.38
N ASN A 45 32.11 -15.70 -1.27
CA ASN A 45 31.70 -16.38 -0.03
C ASN A 45 31.72 -15.38 1.14
N SER A 46 30.65 -15.36 1.96
CA SER A 46 30.57 -14.54 3.18
C SER A 46 30.42 -15.41 4.43
N ILE A 47 30.89 -14.90 5.58
CA ILE A 47 30.46 -15.15 6.98
C ILE A 47 31.52 -14.49 7.89
N ARG A 48 31.17 -13.45 8.67
CA ARG A 48 31.91 -13.15 9.91
C ARG A 48 31.16 -12.19 10.84
N PHE A 49 31.10 -12.53 12.12
CA PHE A 49 30.51 -11.71 13.19
C PHE A 49 31.57 -11.35 14.22
N TYR A 50 31.76 -10.06 14.47
CA TYR A 50 32.79 -9.55 15.38
C TYR A 50 32.28 -9.27 16.80
N LYS A 51 30.95 -9.18 17.01
CA LYS A 51 30.22 -9.22 18.30
C LYS A 51 28.70 -9.13 18.04
N ASN A 52 27.89 -9.76 18.91
CA ASN A 52 26.44 -9.56 19.03
C ASN A 52 25.59 -9.75 17.76
N PHE A 53 25.91 -10.67 16.86
CA PHE A 53 24.96 -11.10 15.82
C PHE A 53 24.23 -12.36 16.29
N ARG A 54 22.90 -12.34 16.26
CA ARG A 54 22.06 -13.47 16.66
C ARG A 54 21.11 -13.81 15.52
N VAL A 55 21.18 -15.07 15.06
CA VAL A 55 20.11 -15.71 14.29
C VAL A 55 19.42 -16.68 15.25
N ARG A 56 18.13 -16.47 15.49
CA ARG A 56 17.33 -17.36 16.36
C ARG A 56 16.18 -17.94 15.53
N GLY A 57 16.09 -19.25 15.48
CA GLY A 57 14.90 -19.96 15.01
C GLY A 57 14.02 -20.37 16.18
N ASP A 58 12.70 -20.39 15.98
CA ASP A 58 11.73 -20.99 16.89
C ASP A 58 10.86 -21.95 16.08
N ILE A 59 11.03 -23.26 16.31
CA ILE A 59 10.41 -24.31 15.51
C ILE A 59 8.91 -24.47 15.80
N GLU A 60 8.43 -24.00 16.95
CA GLU A 60 7.01 -24.05 17.30
C GLU A 60 6.25 -22.85 16.73
N LYS A 61 6.91 -21.69 16.66
CA LYS A 61 6.33 -20.44 16.13
C LYS A 61 6.67 -20.16 14.67
N GLY A 62 7.60 -20.90 14.08
CA GLY A 62 7.94 -20.84 12.65
C GLY A 62 8.62 -19.55 12.20
N TYR A 63 9.50 -18.94 13.01
CA TYR A 63 10.22 -17.72 12.61
C TYR A 63 11.73 -17.86 12.69
N VAL A 64 12.42 -17.01 11.91
CA VAL A 64 13.86 -16.75 12.00
C VAL A 64 14.05 -15.27 12.30
N GLN A 65 14.68 -14.95 13.43
CA GLN A 65 14.99 -13.59 13.85
C GLN A 65 16.47 -13.30 13.60
N ILE A 66 16.76 -12.17 12.95
CA ILE A 66 18.10 -11.62 12.78
C ILE A 66 18.19 -10.34 13.61
N GLY A 67 19.14 -10.25 14.52
CA GLY A 67 19.32 -9.06 15.37
C GLY A 67 20.76 -8.84 15.77
N SER A 68 21.14 -7.57 15.95
CA SER A 68 22.45 -7.17 16.44
C SER A 68 22.44 -5.82 17.13
N GLY A 69 23.09 -5.72 18.30
CA GLY A 69 23.31 -4.45 19.00
C GLY A 69 22.07 -3.55 19.13
N PRO A 70 22.24 -2.25 19.41
CA PRO A 70 21.12 -1.30 19.49
C PRO A 70 20.58 -0.85 18.12
N ASN A 71 21.32 -1.06 17.04
CA ASN A 71 21.00 -0.58 15.68
C ASN A 71 21.23 -1.67 14.63
N PRO A 72 20.43 -2.75 14.60
CA PRO A 72 20.60 -3.76 13.57
C PRO A 72 20.29 -3.19 12.18
N ASN A 73 21.10 -3.57 11.20
CA ASN A 73 20.91 -3.24 9.80
C ASN A 73 21.15 -4.50 8.95
N LEU A 74 20.23 -4.78 8.03
CA LEU A 74 20.34 -5.83 7.03
C LEU A 74 20.28 -5.19 5.64
N VAL A 75 21.34 -5.37 4.86
CA VAL A 75 21.50 -4.73 3.56
C VAL A 75 21.76 -5.78 2.48
N MET A 76 21.08 -5.65 1.34
CA MET A 76 21.42 -6.36 0.11
C MET A 76 22.16 -5.40 -0.82
N VAL A 77 23.30 -5.86 -1.34
CA VAL A 77 24.12 -5.09 -2.28
C VAL A 77 24.24 -5.79 -3.63
N ASP A 78 24.37 -5.02 -4.71
CA ASP A 78 24.69 -5.56 -6.04
C ASP A 78 26.20 -5.85 -6.20
N GLY A 79 26.59 -6.28 -7.41
CA GLY A 79 27.99 -6.57 -7.75
C GLY A 79 28.92 -5.35 -7.76
N GLN A 80 28.37 -4.14 -7.70
CA GLN A 80 29.10 -2.87 -7.59
C GLN A 80 29.14 -2.34 -6.14
N LEU A 81 28.55 -3.08 -5.18
CA LEU A 81 28.40 -2.71 -3.76
C LEU A 81 27.38 -1.59 -3.49
N ASN A 82 26.47 -1.32 -4.42
CA ASN A 82 25.37 -0.39 -4.17
C ASN A 82 24.32 -1.04 -3.26
N GLN A 83 23.75 -0.29 -2.30
CA GLN A 83 22.80 -0.83 -1.33
C GLN A 83 21.38 -0.80 -1.88
N ASN A 84 20.90 -1.87 -2.51
CA ASN A 84 19.59 -1.87 -3.18
C ASN A 84 18.43 -2.08 -2.22
N VAL A 85 18.62 -2.82 -1.13
CA VAL A 85 17.59 -3.10 -0.13
C VAL A 85 18.19 -2.91 1.26
N GLU A 86 17.52 -2.12 2.10
CA GLU A 86 17.92 -1.86 3.47
C GLU A 86 16.75 -2.09 4.43
N LEU A 87 16.98 -2.90 5.48
CA LEU A 87 16.09 -3.08 6.61
C LEU A 87 16.83 -2.63 7.87
N TRP A 88 16.34 -1.56 8.48
CA TRP A 88 17.00 -0.90 9.60
C TRP A 88 16.06 -0.76 10.79
N SER A 89 16.60 -0.90 12.00
CA SER A 89 15.91 -0.44 13.22
C SER A 89 16.88 0.17 14.23
N ASN A 90 16.33 1.01 15.11
CA ASN A 90 17.06 1.70 16.16
C ASN A 90 16.36 1.51 17.51
N PHE A 91 17.13 1.49 18.59
CA PHE A 91 16.70 1.41 19.99
C PHE A 91 15.62 2.45 20.37
N ASN A 92 15.54 3.58 19.67
CA ASN A 92 14.53 4.64 19.89
C ASN A 92 13.20 4.42 19.16
N GLY A 93 12.87 3.18 18.78
CA GLY A 93 11.55 2.80 18.25
C GLY A 93 11.29 3.19 16.80
N SER A 94 12.30 3.69 16.07
CA SER A 94 12.21 3.89 14.63
C SER A 94 12.74 2.65 13.90
N GLY A 95 12.08 2.31 12.80
CA GLY A 95 12.53 1.33 11.84
C GLY A 95 12.23 1.80 10.43
N ALA A 96 12.98 1.26 9.46
CA ALA A 96 12.77 1.56 8.06
C ALA A 96 12.97 0.33 7.17
N LEU A 97 12.19 0.30 6.09
CA LEU A 97 12.49 -0.48 4.89
C LEU A 97 12.74 0.52 3.76
N ARG A 98 13.87 0.37 3.07
CA ARG A 98 14.22 1.21 1.94
C ARG A 98 14.63 0.36 0.76
N LEU A 99 14.16 0.77 -0.41
CA LEU A 99 14.54 0.22 -1.70
C LEU A 99 15.18 1.35 -2.51
N TYR A 100 16.35 1.09 -3.07
CA TYR A 100 17.13 2.09 -3.79
C TYR A 100 17.46 1.61 -5.20
N ASN A 101 17.41 2.55 -6.14
CA ASN A 101 17.88 2.38 -7.51
C ASN A 101 19.10 3.29 -7.71
N TYR A 102 20.14 2.80 -8.36
CA TYR A 102 21.38 3.55 -8.61
C TYR A 102 21.72 3.56 -10.09
N ASP A 103 22.49 4.55 -10.52
CA ASP A 103 23.10 4.58 -11.84
C ASP A 103 24.38 3.72 -11.91
N ALA A 104 24.99 3.65 -13.09
CA ALA A 104 26.21 2.86 -13.31
C ALA A 104 27.44 3.38 -12.54
N ASN A 105 27.39 4.61 -12.01
CA ASN A 105 28.45 5.24 -11.23
C ASN A 105 28.20 5.14 -9.72
N GLY A 106 27.08 4.52 -9.30
CA GLY A 106 26.69 4.38 -7.90
C GLY A 106 25.96 5.60 -7.32
N ALA A 107 25.45 6.51 -8.14
CA ALA A 107 24.59 7.61 -7.69
C ALA A 107 23.14 7.13 -7.55
N GLU A 108 22.48 7.44 -6.43
CA GLU A 108 21.05 7.13 -6.23
C GLU A 108 20.19 7.88 -7.26
N LEU A 109 19.31 7.14 -7.95
CA LEU A 109 18.36 7.65 -8.93
C LEU A 109 16.96 7.84 -8.34
N SER A 110 16.51 6.87 -7.53
CA SER A 110 15.20 6.90 -6.88
C SER A 110 15.17 5.93 -5.70
N SER A 111 14.24 6.17 -4.77
CA SER A 111 14.00 5.26 -3.66
C SER A 111 12.55 5.20 -3.20
N ILE A 112 12.19 4.09 -2.57
CA ILE A 112 10.94 3.91 -1.83
C ILE A 112 11.31 3.72 -0.37
N ASN A 113 10.83 4.61 0.49
CA ASN A 113 11.15 4.63 1.92
C ASN A 113 9.90 4.42 2.75
N LEU A 114 9.87 3.38 3.56
CA LEU A 114 8.83 3.14 4.57
C LEU A 114 9.48 3.35 5.94
N ILE A 115 9.12 4.41 6.64
CA ILE A 115 9.80 4.86 7.87
C ILE A 115 8.79 4.99 8.99
N THR A 116 9.06 4.40 10.16
CA THR A 116 8.32 4.68 11.40
C THR A 116 9.01 5.75 12.22
N ASN A 117 8.24 6.51 13.02
CA ASN A 117 8.76 7.61 13.84
C ASN A 117 9.58 8.62 13.01
N TYR A 118 9.03 9.00 11.85
CA TYR A 118 9.68 9.89 10.89
C TYR A 118 10.02 11.22 11.57
N ASN A 119 11.29 11.63 11.54
CA ASN A 119 11.79 12.83 12.22
C ASN A 119 11.46 12.91 13.73
N GLY A 120 11.22 11.78 14.40
CA GLY A 120 10.91 11.76 15.84
C GLY A 120 9.47 12.16 16.20
N THR A 121 8.54 12.26 15.23
CA THR A 121 7.16 12.69 15.49
C THR A 121 6.25 11.58 16.01
N GLN A 122 6.74 10.34 16.07
CA GLN A 122 5.98 9.10 16.29
C GLN A 122 5.09 8.67 15.11
N ASP A 123 4.98 9.49 14.06
CA ASP A 123 4.23 9.13 12.85
C ASP A 123 5.06 8.26 11.91
N ALA A 124 4.38 7.39 11.15
CA ALA A 124 5.00 6.69 10.03
C ALA A 124 4.82 7.46 8.72
N ARG A 125 5.71 7.21 7.75
CA ARG A 125 5.67 7.83 6.42
C ARG A 125 6.14 6.87 5.35
N ILE A 126 5.46 6.92 4.20
CA ILE A 126 5.94 6.36 2.93
C ILE A 126 6.40 7.53 2.06
N ILE A 127 7.63 7.47 1.55
CA ILE A 127 8.20 8.48 0.64
C ILE A 127 8.60 7.77 -0.65
N THR A 128 7.99 8.19 -1.75
CA THR A 128 8.20 7.69 -3.11
C THR A 128 7.85 8.81 -4.08
N ASP A 129 8.37 8.76 -5.30
CA ASP A 129 8.07 9.75 -6.34
C ASP A 129 6.64 9.57 -6.89
N GLU A 130 6.24 8.33 -7.11
CA GLU A 130 4.97 7.97 -7.71
C GLU A 130 4.30 6.78 -6.97
N LEU A 131 2.96 6.78 -6.96
CA LEU A 131 2.14 5.70 -6.40
C LEU A 131 1.07 5.29 -7.43
N GLU A 132 1.12 4.06 -7.92
CA GLU A 132 0.09 3.48 -8.78
C GLU A 132 -0.92 2.67 -7.95
N ILE A 133 -2.20 3.02 -8.04
CA ILE A 133 -3.29 2.34 -7.34
C ILE A 133 -4.21 1.64 -8.34
N ARG A 134 -4.24 0.31 -8.29
CA ARG A 134 -5.02 -0.53 -9.24
C ARG A 134 -6.35 -1.04 -8.67
N GLY A 135 -6.60 -0.80 -7.38
CA GLY A 135 -7.75 -1.33 -6.65
C GLY A 135 -8.96 -0.38 -6.55
N GLY A 136 -8.79 0.89 -6.93
CA GLY A 136 -9.81 1.92 -6.76
C GLY A 136 -9.61 3.13 -7.67
N SER A 137 -10.56 4.06 -7.65
CA SER A 137 -10.74 5.06 -8.71
C SER A 137 -11.07 6.47 -8.21
N ASP A 138 -11.35 6.61 -6.92
CA ASP A 138 -11.66 7.88 -6.29
C ASP A 138 -10.86 8.10 -5.00
N LEU A 139 -10.92 9.34 -4.52
CA LEU A 139 -10.42 9.75 -3.22
C LEU A 139 -11.63 9.96 -2.31
N ALA A 140 -11.66 9.17 -1.24
CA ALA A 140 -12.73 9.18 -0.26
C ALA A 140 -12.22 9.55 1.14
N GLU A 141 -13.07 10.20 1.90
CA GLU A 141 -12.86 10.51 3.31
C GLU A 141 -13.94 9.85 4.16
N LEU A 142 -13.61 9.58 5.43
CA LEU A 142 -14.57 9.09 6.41
C LEU A 142 -15.36 10.24 7.02
N PHE A 143 -16.69 10.14 6.99
CA PHE A 143 -17.59 11.11 7.63
C PHE A 143 -18.58 10.44 8.59
N GLU A 144 -19.03 11.22 9.56
CA GLU A 144 -20.26 10.90 10.29
C GLU A 144 -21.47 11.44 9.54
N ILE A 145 -22.49 10.59 9.35
CA ILE A 145 -23.74 10.97 8.71
C ILE A 145 -24.83 11.13 9.78
N ASN A 146 -25.49 12.28 9.78
CA ASN A 146 -26.58 12.58 10.71
C ASN A 146 -27.94 12.14 10.14
N GLY A 147 -28.78 11.56 11.00
CA GLY A 147 -30.12 11.07 10.70
C GLY A 147 -30.24 9.55 10.60
N SER A 148 -31.43 9.02 10.93
CA SER A 148 -31.75 7.60 10.84
C SER A 148 -32.20 7.20 9.43
N VAL A 149 -31.32 7.34 8.44
CA VAL A 149 -31.60 6.97 7.04
C VAL A 149 -30.71 5.81 6.64
N ASN A 150 -31.23 4.88 5.84
CA ASN A 150 -30.41 3.83 5.24
C ASN A 150 -29.47 4.49 4.22
N ILE A 151 -28.18 4.50 4.53
CA ILE A 151 -27.15 5.04 3.65
C ILE A 151 -26.73 3.94 2.68
N GLU A 152 -26.83 4.24 1.38
CA GLU A 152 -26.52 3.30 0.32
C GLU A 152 -25.46 3.91 -0.60
N PRO A 153 -24.53 3.09 -1.14
CA PRO A 153 -23.57 3.55 -2.12
C PRO A 153 -24.20 4.32 -3.29
N GLY A 154 -23.55 5.41 -3.68
CA GLY A 154 -23.99 6.31 -4.74
C GLY A 154 -24.98 7.38 -4.29
N MET A 155 -25.44 7.37 -3.03
CA MET A 155 -26.26 8.47 -2.50
C MET A 155 -25.45 9.77 -2.38
N LEU A 156 -26.10 10.88 -2.70
CA LEU A 156 -25.55 12.22 -2.61
C LEU A 156 -25.72 12.78 -1.19
N LEU A 157 -24.65 13.39 -0.67
CA LEU A 157 -24.59 13.94 0.68
C LEU A 157 -24.32 15.45 0.63
N SER A 158 -24.84 16.14 1.64
CA SER A 158 -24.61 17.56 1.92
C SER A 158 -24.00 17.75 3.30
N LEU A 159 -23.27 18.85 3.49
CA LEU A 159 -22.91 19.37 4.80
C LEU A 159 -24.16 19.56 5.65
N ASP A 160 -24.10 19.21 6.93
CA ASP A 160 -25.16 19.49 7.88
C ASP A 160 -24.92 20.85 8.57
N PRO A 161 -25.75 21.89 8.31
CA PRO A 161 -25.60 23.19 8.97
C PRO A 161 -25.81 23.15 10.48
N GLY A 162 -26.49 22.11 11.00
CA GLY A 162 -26.77 21.94 12.42
C GLY A 162 -25.69 21.16 13.17
N ALA A 163 -24.74 20.53 12.48
CA ALA A 163 -23.72 19.67 13.09
C ALA A 163 -22.38 19.80 12.35
N ALA A 164 -21.45 20.56 12.94
CA ALA A 164 -20.13 20.81 12.35
C ALA A 164 -19.39 19.51 12.02
N GLY A 165 -18.82 19.44 10.81
CA GLY A 165 -18.06 18.28 10.33
C GLY A 165 -18.92 17.08 9.91
N LYS A 166 -20.23 17.09 10.15
CA LYS A 166 -21.13 16.00 9.78
C LYS A 166 -21.81 16.27 8.44
N LEU A 167 -22.20 15.18 7.80
CA LEU A 167 -22.99 15.22 6.57
C LEU A 167 -24.42 14.74 6.84
N ARG A 168 -25.29 14.98 5.87
CA ARG A 168 -26.66 14.45 5.81
C ARG A 168 -26.99 14.12 4.37
N VAL A 169 -27.99 13.26 4.16
CA VAL A 169 -28.53 13.00 2.82
C VAL A 169 -29.10 14.30 2.24
N THR A 170 -28.81 14.60 0.97
CA THR A 170 -29.41 15.77 0.28
C THR A 170 -30.93 15.66 0.31
N GLN A 171 -31.64 16.76 0.54
CA GLN A 171 -33.12 16.74 0.64
C GLN A 171 -33.84 17.69 -0.33
N SER A 172 -33.10 18.49 -1.10
CA SER A 172 -33.70 19.49 -1.98
C SER A 172 -32.90 19.66 -3.26
N SER A 173 -33.58 20.09 -4.33
CA SER A 173 -32.91 20.37 -5.60
C SER A 173 -31.97 21.57 -5.51
N TYR A 174 -30.80 21.46 -6.16
CA TYR A 174 -29.78 22.52 -6.15
C TYR A 174 -29.33 22.91 -4.73
N ASP A 175 -29.08 21.92 -3.90
CA ASP A 175 -28.59 22.10 -2.55
C ASP A 175 -27.15 22.66 -2.59
N PRO A 176 -26.90 23.89 -2.08
CA PRO A 176 -25.57 24.50 -2.08
C PRO A 176 -24.60 23.86 -1.08
N PHE A 177 -25.07 22.90 -0.27
CA PHE A 177 -24.27 22.22 0.74
C PHE A 177 -23.72 20.87 0.26
N ILE A 178 -23.89 20.49 -1.02
CA ILE A 178 -23.38 19.21 -1.54
C ILE A 178 -21.89 19.04 -1.20
N ALA A 179 -21.57 17.90 -0.61
CA ALA A 179 -20.24 17.60 -0.09
C ALA A 179 -19.58 16.38 -0.77
N GLY A 180 -20.37 15.44 -1.27
CA GLY A 180 -19.80 14.22 -1.85
C GLY A 180 -20.85 13.14 -2.08
N VAL A 181 -20.36 11.95 -2.41
CA VAL A 181 -21.18 10.77 -2.74
C VAL A 181 -20.73 9.60 -1.89
N VAL A 182 -21.66 8.82 -1.35
CA VAL A 182 -21.33 7.56 -0.66
C VAL A 182 -20.59 6.63 -1.63
N SER A 183 -19.37 6.21 -1.29
CA SER A 183 -18.51 5.42 -2.18
C SER A 183 -18.97 3.94 -2.27
N GLY A 184 -18.45 3.21 -3.26
CA GLY A 184 -18.68 1.76 -3.40
C GLY A 184 -19.75 1.34 -4.42
N ALA A 185 -20.47 2.29 -5.01
CA ALA A 185 -21.54 1.99 -5.96
C ALA A 185 -21.00 1.27 -7.21
N ASN A 186 -21.75 0.26 -7.67
CA ASN A 186 -21.37 -0.62 -8.78
C ASN A 186 -19.95 -1.21 -8.68
N GLY A 187 -19.45 -1.42 -7.45
CA GLY A 187 -18.16 -2.05 -7.20
C GLY A 187 -16.94 -1.13 -7.42
N VAL A 188 -17.15 0.16 -7.68
CA VAL A 188 -16.05 1.14 -7.74
C VAL A 188 -15.61 1.47 -6.32
N LYS A 189 -14.39 1.05 -5.97
CA LYS A 189 -13.79 1.26 -4.64
C LYS A 189 -12.97 2.55 -4.61
N PRO A 190 -12.73 3.11 -3.41
CA PRO A 190 -11.74 4.15 -3.25
C PRO A 190 -10.33 3.66 -3.52
N GLY A 191 -9.58 4.48 -4.24
CA GLY A 191 -8.15 4.31 -4.44
C GLY A 191 -7.38 4.84 -3.24
N ILE A 192 -7.78 6.02 -2.74
CA ILE A 192 -7.21 6.64 -1.54
C ILE A 192 -8.35 6.83 -0.54
N LEU A 193 -8.11 6.39 0.70
CA LEU A 193 -8.99 6.61 1.85
C LEU A 193 -8.24 7.48 2.84
N MET A 194 -8.84 8.61 3.22
CA MET A 194 -8.28 9.53 4.21
C MET A 194 -9.17 9.61 5.46
N GLY A 195 -8.51 9.81 6.59
CA GLY A 195 -9.15 9.97 7.89
C GLY A 195 -8.09 10.07 8.98
N GLN A 196 -8.43 10.71 10.10
CA GLN A 196 -7.53 10.85 11.23
C GLN A 196 -8.22 10.45 12.52
N GLN A 197 -7.87 9.26 13.02
CA GLN A 197 -8.39 8.72 14.27
C GLN A 197 -8.18 9.70 15.43
N GLY A 198 -9.19 9.82 16.29
CA GLY A 198 -9.16 10.70 17.46
C GLY A 198 -9.42 12.19 17.16
N THR A 199 -9.79 12.55 15.92
CA THR A 199 -10.16 13.91 15.54
C THR A 199 -11.57 13.99 14.95
N ILE A 200 -12.05 15.20 14.67
CA ILE A 200 -13.32 15.42 13.95
C ILE A 200 -13.27 14.93 12.49
N ALA A 201 -12.08 14.78 11.90
CA ALA A 201 -11.87 14.22 10.56
C ALA A 201 -11.82 12.68 10.60
N ASN A 202 -12.64 12.09 11.48
CA ASN A 202 -12.88 10.65 11.58
C ASN A 202 -14.36 10.39 11.26
N GLY A 203 -14.74 9.12 11.10
CA GLY A 203 -16.11 8.76 10.82
C GLY A 203 -16.24 7.28 10.47
N GLU A 204 -17.40 6.90 9.93
CA GLU A 204 -17.70 5.52 9.58
C GLU A 204 -18.07 5.36 8.11
N GLU A 205 -18.65 6.40 7.49
CA GLU A 205 -19.14 6.33 6.12
C GLU A 205 -18.08 6.82 5.12
N LEU A 206 -17.87 6.07 4.05
CA LEU A 206 -16.93 6.44 2.99
C LEU A 206 -17.58 7.37 1.98
N VAL A 207 -17.05 8.58 1.86
CA VAL A 207 -17.60 9.59 0.96
C VAL A 207 -16.57 10.01 -0.05
N THR A 208 -16.85 9.74 -1.32
CA THR A 208 -16.08 10.22 -2.46
C THR A 208 -16.22 11.74 -2.58
N ILE A 209 -15.08 12.43 -2.51
CA ILE A 209 -15.01 13.89 -2.66
C ILE A 209 -14.35 14.31 -3.99
N SER A 210 -13.59 13.40 -4.61
CA SER A 210 -13.01 13.61 -5.94
C SER A 210 -12.70 12.29 -6.63
N GLY A 211 -12.72 12.27 -7.96
CA GLY A 211 -12.41 11.08 -8.76
C GLY A 211 -13.63 10.54 -9.50
N ARG A 212 -13.62 9.25 -9.88
CA ARG A 212 -14.74 8.65 -10.62
C ARG A 212 -15.49 7.68 -9.75
N THR A 213 -16.80 7.92 -9.59
CA THR A 213 -17.70 7.07 -8.81
C THR A 213 -19.09 7.01 -9.44
N TYR A 214 -19.89 6.03 -9.07
CA TYR A 214 -21.28 5.93 -9.51
C TYR A 214 -22.20 6.68 -8.54
N VAL A 215 -23.07 7.51 -9.10
CA VAL A 215 -24.02 8.34 -8.35
C VAL A 215 -25.43 7.90 -8.69
N LYS A 216 -26.29 7.73 -7.70
CA LYS A 216 -27.72 7.54 -7.90
C LYS A 216 -28.30 8.81 -8.51
N CYS A 217 -29.00 8.66 -9.62
CA CYS A 217 -29.53 9.76 -10.38
C CYS A 217 -30.95 9.48 -10.84
N ASN A 218 -31.71 10.53 -11.05
CA ASN A 218 -32.99 10.49 -11.76
C ASN A 218 -33.08 11.52 -12.88
N ALA A 219 -34.05 11.30 -13.77
CA ALA A 219 -34.37 12.16 -14.89
C ALA A 219 -35.29 13.35 -14.54
N GLY A 220 -35.38 13.76 -13.27
CA GLY A 220 -36.28 14.83 -12.80
C GLY A 220 -36.07 16.20 -13.47
N ASN A 221 -34.89 16.46 -14.03
CA ASN A 221 -34.56 17.63 -14.86
C ASN A 221 -34.24 17.25 -16.33
N GLY A 222 -34.75 16.11 -16.79
CA GLY A 222 -34.50 15.53 -18.11
C GLY A 222 -33.38 14.50 -18.11
N VAL A 223 -33.22 13.83 -19.26
CA VAL A 223 -32.21 12.80 -19.49
C VAL A 223 -30.79 13.31 -19.21
N ILE A 224 -29.98 12.46 -18.58
CA ILE A 224 -28.56 12.74 -18.33
C ILE A 224 -27.76 12.16 -19.49
N LYS A 225 -26.91 13.00 -20.10
CA LYS A 225 -25.98 12.60 -21.15
C LYS A 225 -24.54 12.84 -20.69
N ILE A 226 -23.61 12.09 -21.29
CA ILE A 226 -22.17 12.30 -21.06
C ILE A 226 -21.84 13.79 -21.23
N GLY A 227 -21.20 14.33 -20.21
CA GLY A 227 -20.77 15.71 -20.16
C GLY A 227 -21.77 16.68 -19.52
N ASP A 228 -22.96 16.24 -19.15
CA ASP A 228 -23.88 17.06 -18.37
C ASP A 228 -23.33 17.31 -16.95
N LEU A 229 -23.52 18.52 -16.44
CA LEU A 229 -23.29 18.82 -15.03
C LEU A 229 -24.45 18.28 -14.20
N LEU A 230 -24.13 17.75 -13.01
CA LEU A 230 -25.10 17.15 -12.10
C LEU A 230 -25.19 17.92 -10.78
N THR A 231 -26.39 17.94 -10.22
CA THR A 231 -26.77 18.62 -8.96
C THR A 231 -27.69 17.71 -8.16
N SER A 232 -27.94 17.98 -6.86
CA SER A 232 -28.98 17.28 -6.09
C SER A 232 -30.38 17.44 -6.71
N SER A 233 -31.21 16.41 -6.54
CA SER A 233 -32.62 16.37 -6.95
C SER A 233 -33.58 16.60 -5.77
N GLU A 234 -34.88 16.61 -6.05
CA GLU A 234 -35.91 16.59 -5.00
C GLU A 234 -36.04 15.21 -4.32
N ILE A 235 -35.53 14.15 -4.96
CA ILE A 235 -35.49 12.81 -4.38
C ILE A 235 -34.26 12.74 -3.46
N PRO A 236 -34.43 12.42 -2.16
CA PRO A 236 -33.32 12.40 -1.22
C PRO A 236 -32.18 11.48 -1.66
N GLY A 237 -30.95 12.00 -1.59
CA GLY A 237 -29.74 11.28 -1.96
C GLY A 237 -29.56 11.01 -3.45
N GLU A 238 -30.44 11.49 -4.34
CA GLU A 238 -30.27 11.33 -5.78
C GLU A 238 -29.86 12.64 -6.44
N ALA A 239 -28.97 12.54 -7.44
CA ALA A 239 -28.61 13.63 -8.32
C ALA A 239 -29.51 13.69 -9.57
N MET A 240 -29.47 14.82 -10.26
CA MET A 240 -30.14 15.03 -11.54
C MET A 240 -29.35 16.01 -12.40
N LYS A 241 -29.73 16.18 -13.66
CA LYS A 241 -29.14 17.18 -14.55
C LYS A 241 -29.27 18.61 -14.00
N ALA A 242 -28.17 19.36 -13.99
CA ALA A 242 -28.13 20.77 -13.61
C ALA A 242 -28.57 21.70 -14.76
N GLY A 243 -29.85 21.64 -15.14
CA GLY A 243 -30.42 22.46 -16.22
C GLY A 243 -30.52 23.96 -15.90
N LYS A 244 -30.57 24.35 -14.62
CA LYS A 244 -30.78 25.74 -14.18
C LYS A 244 -29.45 26.40 -13.81
N LYS A 245 -28.73 26.93 -14.81
CA LYS A 245 -27.40 27.56 -14.65
C LYS A 245 -27.29 28.54 -13.47
N ARG A 246 -28.32 29.35 -13.21
CA ARG A 246 -28.32 30.34 -12.10
C ARG A 246 -28.31 29.72 -10.70
N LYS A 247 -28.82 28.49 -10.55
CA LYS A 247 -28.85 27.75 -9.28
C LYS A 247 -27.67 26.78 -9.13
N ALA A 248 -26.95 26.51 -10.21
CA ALA A 248 -25.90 25.49 -10.24
C ALA A 248 -24.66 25.86 -9.43
N ARG A 249 -24.32 27.16 -9.30
CA ARG A 249 -23.12 27.59 -8.61
C ARG A 249 -23.14 27.16 -7.13
N GLY A 250 -22.15 26.38 -6.70
CA GLY A 250 -22.08 25.82 -5.35
C GLY A 250 -22.94 24.56 -5.14
N ALA A 251 -23.66 24.09 -6.17
CA ALA A 251 -24.54 22.93 -6.10
C ALA A 251 -24.18 21.85 -7.14
N ILE A 252 -22.98 21.92 -7.72
CA ILE A 252 -22.50 20.91 -8.67
C ILE A 252 -21.69 19.84 -7.94
N ILE A 253 -22.06 18.57 -8.13
CA ILE A 253 -21.25 17.43 -7.65
C ILE A 253 -20.17 17.02 -8.67
N GLY A 254 -20.42 17.25 -9.95
CA GLY A 254 -19.49 16.88 -11.01
C GLY A 254 -20.14 16.77 -12.38
N LYS A 255 -19.46 16.04 -13.26
CA LYS A 255 -19.84 15.87 -14.66
C LYS A 255 -20.10 14.40 -15.00
N ALA A 256 -21.21 14.13 -15.68
CA ALA A 256 -21.58 12.79 -16.10
C ALA A 256 -20.55 12.20 -17.09
N MET A 257 -20.16 10.96 -16.85
CA MET A 257 -19.30 10.14 -17.71
C MET A 257 -20.06 8.96 -18.35
N SER A 258 -21.30 8.73 -17.95
CA SER A 258 -22.23 7.82 -18.63
C SER A 258 -23.59 8.51 -18.83
N ASN A 259 -24.41 7.96 -19.71
CA ASN A 259 -25.80 8.39 -19.85
C ASN A 259 -26.67 7.82 -18.72
N LEU A 260 -27.82 8.44 -18.50
CA LEU A 260 -28.98 7.82 -17.86
C LEU A 260 -30.11 7.80 -18.90
N ASP A 261 -30.42 6.62 -19.40
CA ASP A 261 -31.46 6.42 -20.43
C ASP A 261 -32.81 5.94 -19.83
N GLN A 262 -32.89 5.88 -18.50
CA GLN A 262 -34.07 5.48 -17.73
C GLN A 262 -34.49 6.61 -16.76
N GLU A 263 -35.61 6.44 -16.06
CA GLU A 263 -36.10 7.44 -15.09
C GLU A 263 -35.22 7.58 -13.85
N SER A 264 -34.59 6.48 -13.40
CA SER A 264 -33.64 6.45 -12.28
C SER A 264 -32.60 5.34 -12.47
N GLY A 265 -31.43 5.51 -11.88
CA GLY A 265 -30.35 4.54 -11.94
C GLY A 265 -29.00 5.13 -11.52
N TYR A 266 -27.93 4.41 -11.81
CA TYR A 266 -26.57 4.87 -11.52
C TYR A 266 -25.92 5.52 -12.74
N VAL A 267 -25.29 6.67 -12.52
CA VAL A 267 -24.48 7.38 -13.53
C VAL A 267 -23.03 7.40 -13.04
N LEU A 268 -22.08 7.03 -13.90
CA LEU A 268 -20.66 7.25 -13.62
C LEU A 268 -20.39 8.74 -13.70
N VAL A 269 -19.78 9.33 -12.67
CA VAL A 269 -19.54 10.77 -12.56
C VAL A 269 -18.08 11.03 -12.25
N LEU A 270 -17.50 12.02 -12.94
CA LEU A 270 -16.26 12.65 -12.51
C LEU A 270 -16.62 13.69 -11.44
N VAL A 271 -16.41 13.32 -10.18
CA VAL A 271 -16.72 14.14 -9.00
C VAL A 271 -15.71 15.26 -8.88
N SER A 272 -16.23 16.48 -8.78
CA SER A 272 -15.48 17.72 -8.57
C SER A 272 -16.45 18.77 -8.03
N LEU A 273 -16.27 19.16 -6.77
CA LEU A 273 -17.10 20.14 -6.09
C LEU A 273 -16.78 21.55 -6.62
N HIS A 274 -17.80 22.29 -7.06
CA HIS A 274 -17.66 23.62 -7.68
C HIS A 274 -18.75 24.63 -7.27
#